data_AF-F4JUA4-F1
#
_entry.id   AF-F4JUA4-F1
#
_cell.length_a   1.000
_cell.length_b   1.000
_cell.length_c   1.000
_cell.angle_alpha   90.00
_cell.angle_beta   90.00
_cell.angle_gamma   90.00
#
_symmetry.space_group_name_H-M   'P 1'
#
loop_
_entity.id
_entity.type
_entity.pdbx_description
1 polymer ?
#
loop_
_entity_poly.entity_id
_entity_poly.type
_entity_poly.pdbx_seq_one_letter_code
_entity_poly.pdbx_strand_id
1 'polypeptide(L)'
;MVREWGNYESKCWLCFTNVKGLVLNGSGILHPHGEAWWSSIEHSHRPRTIGFSGSSNILYNGLTQMNSPKNHISILDCTNVTLSNFHLIAPKDSPNTDGIDIAHSNNIRIFNSSIQTGDDCIAINGGSYDINITHVACGPGHGISIGSLGRYSVNDTVQNVKIRHCSFNGTENGARIKTWTGGLGVAKNILYENITLTDTKYPIIIDQHYCNGGHNCTKEAMTAVKVSNVTFRYFTGTCANDIAIKLDCDEVTGCKDIVMEHINITSSSTKRPLTAYCQFADIISHFVSMKIKCDYYEEPLVPVEPPQQVEPPTPTKPLAPAKPPRHVGPLMPTKPPTMFPKPLAPAKSPRHVELPMPTKPPTMFPKPLAPAKPPRHVEPPMPTKPPTMFPKPLAPAKPPVYYAKPPAPNAQPSMLSFLSCLI
;
A
#
# COMPACT_ATOMS: atom_id res chain seq x y z
N MET A 1 -15.96 27.16 -5.37
CA MET A 1 -14.54 27.04 -5.00
C MET A 1 -13.98 25.61 -5.18
N VAL A 2 -14.22 24.63 -4.29
CA VAL A 2 -13.59 23.28 -4.43
C VAL A 2 -13.96 22.58 -5.74
N ARG A 3 -15.23 22.65 -6.17
CA ARG A 3 -15.66 22.11 -7.47
C ARG A 3 -14.98 22.76 -8.67
N GLU A 4 -14.59 24.03 -8.56
CA GLU A 4 -13.86 24.70 -9.65
C GLU A 4 -12.42 24.20 -9.71
N TRP A 5 -11.76 23.99 -8.56
CA TRP A 5 -10.42 23.40 -8.53
C TRP A 5 -10.39 21.96 -9.04
N GLY A 6 -11.37 21.14 -8.64
CA GLY A 6 -11.43 19.73 -9.06
C GLY A 6 -11.59 19.53 -10.56
N ASN A 7 -11.95 20.57 -11.31
CA ASN A 7 -12.00 20.51 -12.77
C ASN A 7 -10.63 20.70 -13.44
N TYR A 8 -9.62 21.15 -12.69
CA TYR A 8 -8.25 21.27 -13.17
C TYR A 8 -7.46 20.04 -12.71
N GLU A 9 -6.57 19.51 -13.57
CA GLU A 9 -5.69 18.38 -13.27
C GLU A 9 -4.60 18.72 -12.21
N SER A 10 -4.88 19.59 -11.25
CA SER A 10 -3.96 19.95 -10.17
C SER A 10 -3.62 18.70 -9.35
N LYS A 11 -2.47 18.09 -9.67
CA LYS A 11 -2.06 16.81 -9.11
C LYS A 11 -1.64 16.91 -7.63
N CYS A 12 -1.25 18.10 -7.15
CA CYS A 12 -0.86 18.37 -5.77
C CYS A 12 -1.00 19.86 -5.42
N TRP A 13 -1.02 20.18 -4.12
CA TRP A 13 -0.98 21.53 -3.58
C TRP A 13 0.44 22.10 -3.62
N LEU A 14 1.42 21.38 -3.07
CA LEU A 14 2.85 21.68 -3.20
C LEU A 14 3.52 20.62 -4.07
N CYS A 15 3.94 21.01 -5.27
CA CYS A 15 4.53 20.10 -6.25
C CYS A 15 5.99 20.47 -6.52
N PHE A 16 6.90 19.52 -6.35
CA PHE A 16 8.32 19.66 -6.66
C PHE A 16 8.68 18.67 -7.76
N THR A 17 8.99 19.20 -8.95
CA THR A 17 9.30 18.39 -10.14
C THR A 17 10.74 18.65 -10.58
N ASN A 18 11.51 17.58 -10.79
CA ASN A 18 12.91 17.62 -11.23
C ASN A 18 13.82 18.48 -10.33
N VAL A 19 13.59 18.44 -9.01
CA VAL A 19 14.38 19.20 -8.03
C VAL A 19 15.47 18.31 -7.44
N LYS A 20 16.67 18.87 -7.27
CA LYS A 20 17.80 18.20 -6.61
C LYS A 20 18.20 18.95 -5.35
N GLY A 21 18.33 18.23 -4.23
CA GLY A 21 18.83 18.80 -2.98
C GLY A 21 17.80 19.63 -2.19
N LEU A 22 16.50 19.39 -2.39
CA LEU A 22 15.46 20.09 -1.65
C LEU A 22 15.49 19.71 -0.17
N VAL A 23 15.44 20.73 0.69
CA VAL A 23 15.26 20.57 2.13
C VAL A 23 13.97 21.24 2.54
N LEU A 24 13.03 20.46 3.07
CA LEU A 24 11.83 20.93 3.75
C LEU A 24 11.99 20.59 5.22
N ASN A 25 12.33 21.59 6.04
CA ASN A 25 12.67 21.40 7.44
C ASN A 25 11.90 22.39 8.32
N GLY A 26 11.37 21.91 9.45
CA GLY A 26 10.72 22.76 10.45
C GLY A 26 9.51 22.07 11.08
N SER A 27 8.79 22.79 11.93
CA SER A 27 7.64 22.29 12.69
C SER A 27 6.29 22.86 12.20
N GLY A 28 6.27 23.44 11.00
CA GLY A 28 5.08 24.06 10.42
C GLY A 28 3.94 23.07 10.17
N ILE A 29 2.72 23.60 10.13
CA ILE A 29 1.50 22.83 9.85
C ILE A 29 0.99 23.17 8.45
N LEU A 30 0.80 22.12 7.64
CA LEU A 30 0.17 22.18 6.31
C LEU A 30 -1.26 21.66 6.42
N HIS A 31 -2.25 22.52 6.22
CA HIS A 31 -3.67 22.18 6.37
C HIS A 31 -4.47 22.50 5.08
N PRO A 32 -4.43 21.64 4.05
CA PRO A 32 -5.17 21.83 2.80
C PRO A 32 -6.71 21.69 2.88
N HIS A 33 -7.28 21.43 4.06
CA HIS A 33 -8.74 21.35 4.30
C HIS A 33 -9.47 20.27 3.46
N GLY A 34 -8.94 19.05 3.47
CA GLY A 34 -9.48 17.88 2.77
C GLY A 34 -10.95 17.57 3.05
N GLU A 35 -11.47 17.97 4.21
CA GLU A 35 -12.89 17.82 4.59
C GLU A 35 -13.85 18.44 3.58
N ALA A 36 -13.44 19.52 2.89
CA ALA A 36 -14.26 20.15 1.86
C ALA A 36 -14.27 19.37 0.54
N TRP A 37 -13.30 18.48 0.33
CA TRP A 37 -13.10 17.71 -0.90
C TRP A 37 -13.72 16.33 -0.85
N TRP A 38 -13.65 15.65 0.30
CA TRP A 38 -14.01 14.23 0.42
C TRP A 38 -15.45 13.94 0.03
N SER A 39 -16.38 14.84 0.35
CA SER A 39 -17.80 14.73 -0.01
C SER A 39 -18.15 15.37 -1.35
N SER A 40 -17.23 16.13 -1.96
CA SER A 40 -17.55 17.07 -3.04
C SER A 40 -16.96 16.70 -4.39
N ILE A 41 -15.86 15.93 -4.40
CA ILE A 41 -15.05 15.65 -5.58
C ILE A 41 -14.66 14.18 -5.58
N GLU A 42 -14.73 13.53 -6.74
CA GLU A 42 -14.23 12.17 -6.94
C GLU A 42 -12.73 12.07 -6.60
N HIS A 43 -12.32 10.96 -5.98
CA HIS A 43 -10.97 10.78 -5.45
C HIS A 43 -9.85 11.06 -6.48
N SER A 44 -10.11 10.76 -7.77
CA SER A 44 -9.16 10.92 -8.87
C SER A 44 -8.82 12.39 -9.17
N HIS A 45 -9.70 13.32 -8.80
CA HIS A 45 -9.58 14.76 -9.09
C HIS A 45 -9.17 15.59 -7.86
N ARG A 46 -8.86 14.95 -6.74
CA ARG A 46 -8.42 15.64 -5.52
C ARG A 46 -6.90 15.87 -5.55
N PRO A 47 -6.41 17.05 -5.16
CA PRO A 47 -4.99 17.30 -5.06
C PRO A 47 -4.41 16.58 -3.84
N ARG A 48 -3.16 16.14 -3.97
CA ARG A 48 -2.33 15.65 -2.86
C ARG A 48 -1.74 16.83 -2.09
N THR A 49 -1.37 16.70 -0.83
CA THR A 49 -0.73 17.81 -0.10
C THR A 49 0.65 18.13 -0.68
N ILE A 50 1.53 17.13 -0.76
CA ILE A 50 2.89 17.27 -1.30
C ILE A 50 3.16 16.18 -2.34
N GLY A 51 3.75 16.56 -3.47
CA GLY A 51 4.25 15.63 -4.47
C GLY A 51 5.69 15.93 -4.87
N PHE A 52 6.54 14.91 -4.83
CA PHE A 52 7.88 14.91 -5.44
C PHE A 52 7.84 14.05 -6.70
N SER A 53 8.34 14.60 -7.81
CA SER A 53 8.37 13.91 -9.12
C SER A 53 9.74 14.09 -9.76
N GLY A 54 10.39 13.02 -10.24
CA GLY A 54 11.65 13.12 -10.97
C GLY A 54 12.81 13.72 -10.16
N SER A 55 12.70 13.70 -8.83
CA SER A 55 13.50 14.52 -7.92
C SER A 55 14.53 13.68 -7.15
N SER A 56 15.61 14.31 -6.67
CA SER A 56 16.67 13.59 -5.95
C SER A 56 17.24 14.33 -4.76
N ASN A 57 17.77 13.58 -3.79
CA ASN A 57 18.37 14.10 -2.57
C ASN A 57 17.41 15.02 -1.81
N ILE A 58 16.22 14.50 -1.50
CA ILE A 58 15.17 15.23 -0.79
C ILE A 58 15.28 14.94 0.71
N LEU A 59 15.28 15.98 1.53
CA LEU A 59 15.17 15.90 2.98
C LEU A 59 13.87 16.56 3.43
N TYR A 60 12.96 15.79 4.03
CA TYR A 60 11.73 16.27 4.63
C TYR A 60 11.76 15.96 6.13
N ASN A 61 11.73 16.98 6.97
CA ASN A 61 11.93 16.82 8.41
C ASN A 61 11.02 17.71 9.23
N GLY A 62 10.25 17.12 10.15
CA GLY A 62 9.56 17.84 11.24
C GLY A 62 8.12 18.29 10.99
N LEU A 63 7.69 18.34 9.72
CA LEU A 63 6.42 18.98 9.35
C LEU A 63 5.20 18.15 9.76
N THR A 64 4.11 18.84 10.10
CA THR A 64 2.80 18.23 10.31
C THR A 64 1.90 18.52 9.12
N GLN A 65 1.21 17.50 8.60
CA GLN A 65 0.17 17.66 7.59
C GLN A 65 -1.17 17.20 8.16
N MET A 66 -2.22 18.00 7.92
CA MET A 66 -3.55 17.73 8.42
C MET A 66 -4.57 17.70 7.28
N ASN A 67 -5.44 16.70 7.28
CA ASN A 67 -6.57 16.56 6.38
C ASN A 67 -6.19 16.74 4.91
N SER A 68 -5.30 15.91 4.37
CA SER A 68 -5.06 15.92 2.92
C SER A 68 -6.36 15.60 2.15
N PRO A 69 -6.66 16.29 1.03
CA PRO A 69 -7.79 15.94 0.17
C PRO A 69 -7.68 14.54 -0.43
N LYS A 70 -6.45 14.06 -0.64
CA LYS A 70 -6.08 12.73 -1.12
C LYS A 70 -4.93 12.18 -0.26
N ASN A 71 -3.95 11.48 -0.81
CA ASN A 71 -2.76 11.09 -0.08
C ASN A 71 -1.92 12.33 0.32
N HIS A 72 -1.17 12.22 1.42
CA HIS A 72 -0.43 13.34 2.02
C HIS A 72 0.88 13.60 1.25
N ILE A 73 1.72 12.58 1.10
CA ILE A 73 2.99 12.67 0.38
C ILE A 73 2.97 11.69 -0.79
N SER A 74 3.36 12.15 -1.98
CA SER A 74 3.71 11.29 -3.11
C SER A 74 5.19 11.41 -3.45
N ILE A 75 5.83 10.27 -3.67
CA ILE A 75 7.20 10.13 -4.16
C ILE A 75 7.12 9.32 -5.47
N LEU A 76 7.35 9.99 -6.59
CA LEU A 76 7.29 9.38 -7.92
C LEU A 76 8.60 9.64 -8.67
N ASP A 77 9.20 8.61 -9.26
CA ASP A 77 10.44 8.74 -10.04
C ASP A 77 11.56 9.45 -9.27
N CYS A 78 11.70 9.16 -7.97
CA CYS A 78 12.66 9.83 -7.10
C CYS A 78 13.78 8.90 -6.62
N THR A 79 14.95 9.49 -6.38
CA THR A 79 16.10 8.78 -5.82
C THR A 79 16.66 9.51 -4.60
N ASN A 80 17.01 8.78 -3.54
CA ASN A 80 17.56 9.36 -2.30
C ASN A 80 16.59 10.34 -1.62
N VAL A 81 15.47 9.83 -1.11
CA VAL A 81 14.50 10.62 -0.33
C VAL A 81 14.55 10.21 1.13
N THR A 82 14.67 11.17 2.03
CA THR A 82 14.64 10.95 3.48
C THR A 82 13.50 11.75 4.10
N LEU A 83 12.54 11.06 4.69
CA LEU A 83 11.42 11.64 5.44
C LEU A 83 11.56 11.28 6.92
N SER A 84 11.54 12.27 7.82
CA SER A 84 11.69 12.03 9.26
C SER A 84 10.91 12.98 10.15
N ASN A 85 10.64 12.56 11.38
CA ASN A 85 10.08 13.38 12.45
C ASN A 85 8.77 14.09 12.07
N PHE A 86 7.94 13.48 11.23
CA PHE A 86 6.71 14.10 10.73
C PHE A 86 5.45 13.50 11.36
N HIS A 87 4.36 14.25 11.25
CA HIS A 87 3.02 13.81 11.65
C HIS A 87 2.04 14.00 10.50
N LEU A 88 1.44 12.92 9.99
CA LEU A 88 0.37 12.97 8.99
C LEU A 88 -0.94 12.59 9.66
N ILE A 89 -1.95 13.46 9.57
CA ILE A 89 -3.17 13.34 10.37
C ILE A 89 -4.39 13.59 9.49
N ALA A 90 -5.24 12.58 9.34
CA ALA A 90 -6.58 12.68 8.79
C ALA A 90 -7.52 11.68 9.52
N PRO A 91 -8.84 11.92 9.52
CA PRO A 91 -9.81 11.02 10.16
C PRO A 91 -9.77 9.59 9.60
N LYS A 92 -10.14 8.59 10.42
CA LYS A 92 -10.20 7.18 10.01
C LYS A 92 -11.12 6.92 8.80
N ASP A 93 -12.14 7.75 8.64
CA ASP A 93 -13.15 7.64 7.60
C ASP A 93 -12.88 8.55 6.39
N SER A 94 -11.72 9.24 6.33
CA SER A 94 -11.38 10.09 5.18
C SER A 94 -10.88 9.25 3.98
N PRO A 95 -11.60 9.25 2.85
CA PRO A 95 -11.37 8.31 1.75
C PRO A 95 -10.07 8.60 0.98
N ASN A 96 -9.23 7.57 0.80
CA ASN A 96 -7.97 7.59 0.03
C ASN A 96 -7.01 8.70 0.49
N THR A 97 -6.88 8.84 1.81
CA THR A 97 -6.02 9.82 2.46
C THR A 97 -4.67 9.24 2.86
N ASP A 98 -4.12 8.36 2.02
CA ASP A 98 -2.90 7.60 2.25
C ASP A 98 -1.79 8.49 2.80
N GLY A 99 -0.95 7.98 3.70
CA GLY A 99 0.15 8.75 4.28
C GLY A 99 1.20 9.03 3.22
N ILE A 100 1.84 7.98 2.72
CA ILE A 100 2.94 8.11 1.75
C ILE A 100 2.75 7.10 0.62
N ASP A 101 2.66 7.61 -0.60
CA ASP A 101 2.67 6.79 -1.81
C ASP A 101 4.04 6.86 -2.48
N ILE A 102 4.65 5.70 -2.70
CA ILE A 102 5.95 5.55 -3.36
C ILE A 102 5.75 4.77 -4.66
N ALA A 103 6.30 5.26 -5.77
CA ALA A 103 6.31 4.56 -7.05
C ALA A 103 7.57 4.90 -7.84
N HIS A 104 8.10 3.93 -8.60
CA HIS A 104 9.29 4.11 -9.46
C HIS A 104 10.47 4.79 -8.76
N SER A 105 10.65 4.54 -7.46
CA SER A 105 11.58 5.31 -6.63
C SER A 105 12.51 4.40 -5.83
N ASN A 106 13.72 4.88 -5.55
CA ASN A 106 14.72 4.07 -4.88
C ASN A 106 15.57 4.82 -3.85
N ASN A 107 16.17 4.05 -2.94
CA ASN A 107 16.91 4.57 -1.79
C ASN A 107 16.06 5.55 -0.95
N ILE A 108 14.93 5.04 -0.47
CA ILE A 108 13.96 5.82 0.32
C ILE A 108 14.09 5.45 1.80
N ARG A 109 14.21 6.45 2.67
CA ARG A 109 14.30 6.27 4.12
C ARG A 109 13.16 7.03 4.80
N ILE A 110 12.36 6.34 5.60
CA ILE A 110 11.24 6.92 6.35
C ILE A 110 11.39 6.50 7.81
N PHE A 111 11.49 7.46 8.73
CA PHE A 111 11.69 7.10 10.14
C PHE A 111 11.16 8.09 11.17
N ASN A 112 11.02 7.60 12.42
CA ASN A 112 10.66 8.38 13.62
C ASN A 112 9.43 9.27 13.40
N SER A 113 8.34 8.72 12.88
CA SER A 113 7.18 9.50 12.43
C SER A 113 5.86 8.81 12.77
N SER A 114 4.75 9.55 12.72
CA SER A 114 3.43 9.00 12.95
C SER A 114 2.46 9.32 11.82
N ILE A 115 1.62 8.36 11.44
CA ILE A 115 0.66 8.48 10.36
C ILE A 115 -0.70 7.98 10.85
N GLN A 116 -1.69 8.85 10.80
CA GLN A 116 -3.08 8.58 11.13
C GLN A 116 -3.91 9.02 9.92
N THR A 117 -4.56 8.08 9.24
CA THR A 117 -5.26 8.35 7.97
C THR A 117 -6.48 7.45 7.84
N GLY A 118 -7.24 7.65 6.76
CA GLY A 118 -8.33 6.75 6.38
C GLY A 118 -7.97 5.70 5.33
N ASP A 119 -6.68 5.58 4.96
CA ASP A 119 -6.21 4.58 4.00
C ASP A 119 -4.79 4.11 4.35
N ASP A 120 -3.98 3.64 3.39
CA ASP A 120 -2.63 3.13 3.65
C ASP A 120 -1.78 4.12 4.45
N CYS A 121 -1.07 3.60 5.45
CA CYS A 121 -0.05 4.35 6.18
C CYS A 121 1.10 4.70 5.21
N ILE A 122 1.60 3.68 4.51
CA ILE A 122 2.57 3.81 3.42
C ILE A 122 2.23 2.76 2.37
N ALA A 123 2.11 3.17 1.11
CA ALA A 123 1.91 2.29 -0.04
C ALA A 123 3.16 2.30 -0.95
N ILE A 124 3.76 1.13 -1.17
CA ILE A 124 4.95 0.94 -2.02
C ILE A 124 4.52 0.26 -3.32
N ASN A 125 4.43 1.04 -4.39
CA ASN A 125 3.98 0.60 -5.71
C ASN A 125 5.16 0.21 -6.61
N GLY A 126 4.83 -0.29 -7.81
CA GLY A 126 5.78 -0.83 -8.79
C GLY A 126 6.93 0.11 -9.16
N GLY A 127 8.03 -0.49 -9.61
CA GLY A 127 9.27 0.17 -9.97
C GLY A 127 10.12 0.62 -8.78
N SER A 128 9.77 0.25 -7.54
CA SER A 128 10.39 0.79 -6.34
C SER A 128 11.33 -0.22 -5.67
N TYR A 129 12.49 0.23 -5.18
CA TYR A 129 13.45 -0.65 -4.54
C TYR A 129 14.35 0.04 -3.50
N ASP A 130 14.97 -0.75 -2.63
CA ASP A 130 15.85 -0.26 -1.56
C ASP A 130 15.14 0.78 -0.66
N ILE A 131 14.09 0.33 0.02
CA ILE A 131 13.25 1.16 0.91
C ILE A 131 13.42 0.68 2.34
N ASN A 132 13.69 1.62 3.25
CA ASN A 132 13.81 1.35 4.68
C ASN A 132 12.84 2.23 5.48
N ILE A 133 11.89 1.59 6.16
CA ILE A 133 10.88 2.21 7.01
C ILE A 133 11.17 1.75 8.44
N THR A 134 11.36 2.67 9.38
CA THR A 134 11.77 2.30 10.75
C THR A 134 11.20 3.26 11.79
N HIS A 135 10.66 2.75 12.90
CA HIS A 135 10.02 3.59 13.94
C HIS A 135 8.89 4.48 13.39
N VAL A 136 7.99 3.88 12.61
CA VAL A 136 6.76 4.55 12.15
C VAL A 136 5.56 3.99 12.91
N ALA A 137 4.81 4.87 13.54
CA ALA A 137 3.54 4.54 14.19
C ALA A 137 2.38 4.80 13.21
N CYS A 138 1.72 3.73 12.78
CA CYS A 138 0.56 3.78 11.89
C CYS A 138 -0.71 3.55 12.71
N GLY A 139 -1.75 4.36 12.49
CA GLY A 139 -3.06 4.06 13.06
C GLY A 139 -3.86 5.27 13.51
N PRO A 140 -5.14 5.37 13.11
CA PRO A 140 -5.88 4.46 12.23
C PRO A 140 -5.39 4.49 10.76
N GLY A 141 -5.90 3.58 9.92
CA GLY A 141 -5.57 3.46 8.49
C GLY A 141 -5.51 2.00 8.01
N HIS A 142 -4.91 1.75 6.85
CA HIS A 142 -4.84 0.42 6.20
C HIS A 142 -3.46 -0.27 6.30
N GLY A 143 -2.56 0.23 7.14
CA GLY A 143 -1.26 -0.40 7.40
C GLY A 143 -0.17 -0.02 6.39
N ILE A 144 0.94 -0.74 6.41
CA ILE A 144 2.02 -0.56 5.42
C ILE A 144 1.85 -1.64 4.36
N SER A 145 1.67 -1.19 3.12
CA SER A 145 1.26 -2.00 1.99
C SER A 145 2.32 -2.02 0.90
N ILE A 146 2.63 -3.20 0.41
CA ILE A 146 3.29 -3.40 -0.88
C ILE A 146 2.20 -3.55 -1.93
N GLY A 147 2.18 -2.65 -2.90
CA GLY A 147 1.20 -2.59 -3.98
C GLY A 147 0.10 -1.54 -3.82
N SER A 148 -0.93 -1.57 -4.67
CA SER A 148 -1.29 -2.70 -5.53
C SER A 148 -0.36 -2.89 -6.72
N LEU A 149 0.15 -4.10 -6.93
CA LEU A 149 1.09 -4.41 -8.02
C LEU A 149 0.42 -5.18 -9.16
N GLY A 150 0.83 -4.92 -10.40
CA GLY A 150 0.47 -5.69 -11.58
C GLY A 150 -0.85 -5.27 -12.22
N ARG A 151 -1.35 -4.06 -11.94
CA ARG A 151 -2.62 -3.60 -12.50
C ARG A 151 -2.56 -3.62 -14.02
N TYR A 152 -3.61 -4.13 -14.67
CA TYR A 152 -3.68 -4.25 -16.13
C TYR A 152 -2.52 -5.06 -16.75
N SER A 153 -2.06 -6.09 -16.03
CA SER A 153 -0.93 -6.95 -16.45
C SER A 153 0.36 -6.16 -16.70
N VAL A 154 0.50 -4.97 -16.09
CA VAL A 154 1.77 -4.25 -16.06
C VAL A 154 2.79 -5.08 -15.29
N ASN A 155 4.03 -5.08 -15.75
CA ASN A 155 5.14 -5.76 -15.08
C ASN A 155 5.69 -4.87 -13.95
N ASP A 156 5.11 -5.02 -12.76
CA ASP A 156 5.50 -4.26 -11.58
C ASP A 156 6.55 -4.99 -10.75
N THR A 157 7.61 -4.26 -10.39
CA THR A 157 8.66 -4.77 -9.51
C THR A 157 8.74 -3.99 -8.21
N VAL A 158 8.81 -4.71 -7.08
CA VAL A 158 9.19 -4.15 -5.79
C VAL A 158 10.23 -5.07 -5.16
N GLN A 159 11.37 -4.52 -4.74
CA GLN A 159 12.42 -5.34 -4.15
C GLN A 159 13.20 -4.64 -3.04
N ASN A 160 13.74 -5.43 -2.12
CA ASN A 160 14.60 -4.96 -1.03
C ASN A 160 13.89 -3.91 -0.14
N VAL A 161 12.78 -4.29 0.47
CA VAL A 161 12.02 -3.44 1.39
C VAL A 161 12.21 -3.95 2.82
N LYS A 162 12.58 -3.06 3.74
CA LYS A 162 12.72 -3.36 5.17
C LYS A 162 11.81 -2.45 5.98
N ILE A 163 10.91 -3.03 6.75
CA ILE A 163 9.95 -2.34 7.62
C ILE A 163 10.18 -2.85 9.03
N ARG A 164 10.72 -2.00 9.90
CA ARG A 164 11.22 -2.41 11.23
C ARG A 164 10.72 -1.53 12.36
N HIS A 165 10.52 -2.09 13.55
CA HIS A 165 10.16 -1.32 14.74
C HIS A 165 8.93 -0.42 14.53
N CYS A 166 7.96 -0.89 13.75
CA CYS A 166 6.74 -0.14 13.44
C CYS A 166 5.58 -0.63 14.29
N SER A 167 4.61 0.24 14.53
CA SER A 167 3.38 -0.12 15.24
C SER A 167 2.14 0.12 14.39
N PHE A 168 1.14 -0.72 14.58
CA PHE A 168 -0.16 -0.62 13.93
C PHE A 168 -1.25 -0.56 15.01
N ASN A 169 -1.93 0.58 15.12
CA ASN A 169 -2.91 0.83 16.18
C ASN A 169 -4.31 1.10 15.58
N GLY A 170 -5.25 0.18 15.79
CA GLY A 170 -6.62 0.28 15.30
C GLY A 170 -6.73 0.33 13.78
N THR A 171 -5.71 -0.18 13.07
CA THR A 171 -5.65 -0.24 11.61
C THR A 171 -6.47 -1.42 11.07
N GLU A 172 -6.87 -1.32 9.81
CA GLU A 172 -7.47 -2.44 9.11
C GLU A 172 -6.44 -3.54 8.84
N ASN A 173 -5.25 -3.20 8.32
CA ASN A 173 -4.19 -4.15 8.08
C ASN A 173 -2.91 -3.75 8.83
N GLY A 174 -2.03 -4.71 9.09
CA GLY A 174 -0.67 -4.45 9.57
C GLY A 174 0.29 -4.44 8.39
N ALA A 175 0.95 -5.59 8.19
CA ALA A 175 1.81 -5.86 7.06
C ALA A 175 1.00 -6.42 5.89
N ARG A 176 0.96 -5.70 4.75
CA ARG A 176 0.15 -6.08 3.59
C ARG A 176 0.99 -6.19 2.32
N ILE A 177 0.71 -7.20 1.51
CA ILE A 177 1.12 -7.29 0.10
C ILE A 177 -0.15 -7.53 -0.73
N LYS A 178 -0.41 -6.65 -1.70
CA LYS A 178 -1.60 -6.72 -2.58
C LYS A 178 -1.19 -6.71 -4.05
N THR A 179 -1.59 -7.72 -4.80
CA THR A 179 -1.29 -7.84 -6.24
C THR A 179 -2.57 -8.13 -7.00
N TRP A 180 -2.71 -7.54 -8.19
CA TRP A 180 -3.86 -7.74 -9.05
C TRP A 180 -3.88 -9.15 -9.64
N THR A 181 -5.08 -9.72 -9.78
CA THR A 181 -5.30 -10.90 -10.63
C THR A 181 -4.89 -10.58 -12.07
N GLY A 182 -4.18 -11.49 -12.71
CA GLY A 182 -3.55 -11.28 -14.02
C GLY A 182 -2.31 -10.39 -14.00
N GLY A 183 -1.82 -10.00 -12.81
CA GLY A 183 -0.66 -9.14 -12.66
C GLY A 183 0.65 -9.83 -13.04
N LEU A 184 1.63 -9.04 -13.46
CA LEU A 184 2.97 -9.52 -13.85
C LEU A 184 4.06 -8.82 -13.03
N GLY A 185 5.21 -9.47 -12.90
CA GLY A 185 6.39 -8.92 -12.24
C GLY A 185 6.74 -9.63 -10.95
N VAL A 186 7.40 -8.92 -10.03
CA VAL A 186 8.02 -9.53 -8.84
C VAL A 186 7.94 -8.60 -7.62
N ALA A 187 7.49 -9.13 -6.49
CA ALA A 187 7.67 -8.56 -5.16
C ALA A 187 8.60 -9.48 -4.35
N LYS A 188 9.83 -9.06 -4.08
CA LYS A 188 10.82 -9.93 -3.42
C LYS A 188 11.72 -9.27 -2.39
N ASN A 189 12.30 -10.07 -1.51
CA ASN A 189 13.22 -9.61 -0.46
C ASN A 189 12.58 -8.53 0.42
N ILE A 190 11.44 -8.89 1.03
CA ILE A 190 10.62 -7.97 1.84
C ILE A 190 10.65 -8.45 3.28
N LEU A 191 11.05 -7.58 4.20
CA LEU A 191 11.15 -7.88 5.62
C LEU A 191 10.22 -6.97 6.41
N TYR A 192 9.32 -7.57 7.18
CA TYR A 192 8.64 -6.94 8.31
C TYR A 192 9.21 -7.51 9.61
N GLU A 193 9.78 -6.68 10.46
CA GLU A 193 10.45 -7.13 11.67
C GLU A 193 10.18 -6.22 12.89
N ASN A 194 10.02 -6.81 14.08
CA ASN A 194 9.76 -6.09 15.32
C ASN A 194 8.50 -5.21 15.20
N ILE A 195 7.38 -5.86 14.93
CA ILE A 195 6.09 -5.21 14.68
C ILE A 195 5.20 -5.31 15.92
N THR A 196 4.67 -4.17 16.37
CA THR A 196 3.69 -4.11 17.47
C THR A 196 2.29 -3.85 16.94
N LEU A 197 1.33 -4.66 17.34
CA LEU A 197 -0.06 -4.61 16.90
C LEU A 197 -0.96 -4.22 18.07
N THR A 198 -1.94 -3.35 17.84
CA THR A 198 -2.99 -3.04 18.80
C THR A 198 -4.29 -2.97 18.03
N ASP A 199 -5.15 -3.96 18.26
CA ASP A 199 -6.48 -4.07 17.67
C ASP A 199 -6.47 -3.94 16.13
N THR A 200 -5.45 -4.50 15.48
CA THR A 200 -5.34 -4.55 14.01
C THR A 200 -6.26 -5.64 13.46
N LYS A 201 -7.07 -5.37 12.42
CA LYS A 201 -8.01 -6.39 11.92
C LYS A 201 -7.34 -7.53 11.15
N TYR A 202 -6.40 -7.23 10.26
CA TYR A 202 -5.62 -8.20 9.47
C TYR A 202 -4.13 -7.94 9.65
N PRO A 203 -3.50 -8.45 10.73
CA PRO A 203 -2.10 -8.20 11.04
C PRO A 203 -1.10 -8.53 9.93
N ILE A 204 -1.24 -9.69 9.30
CA ILE A 204 -0.37 -10.16 8.20
C ILE A 204 -1.26 -10.61 7.05
N ILE A 205 -1.11 -9.99 5.88
CA ILE A 205 -1.91 -10.31 4.70
C ILE A 205 -1.08 -10.30 3.42
N ILE A 206 -1.22 -11.35 2.62
CA ILE A 206 -0.86 -11.39 1.21
C ILE A 206 -2.14 -11.69 0.44
N ASP A 207 -2.50 -10.82 -0.49
CA ASP A 207 -3.69 -10.93 -1.34
C ASP A 207 -3.27 -10.81 -2.81
N GLN A 208 -3.25 -11.94 -3.53
CA GLN A 208 -2.98 -11.99 -4.97
C GLN A 208 -4.26 -11.98 -5.82
N HIS A 209 -5.43 -11.80 -5.19
CA HIS A 209 -6.74 -11.69 -5.84
C HIS A 209 -7.32 -10.27 -5.77
N TYR A 210 -6.44 -9.27 -5.61
CA TYR A 210 -6.85 -7.89 -5.43
C TYR A 210 -7.58 -7.36 -6.66
N CYS A 211 -8.78 -6.82 -6.44
CA CYS A 211 -9.71 -6.45 -7.50
C CYS A 211 -10.45 -5.13 -7.23
N ASN A 212 -9.92 -4.27 -6.35
CA ASN A 212 -10.51 -2.99 -5.96
C ASN A 212 -12.04 -3.04 -5.74
N GLY A 213 -12.52 -4.02 -4.96
CA GLY A 213 -13.95 -4.20 -4.69
C GLY A 213 -14.74 -4.98 -5.76
N GLY A 214 -14.07 -5.75 -6.61
CA GLY A 214 -14.68 -6.56 -7.68
C GLY A 214 -14.73 -5.85 -9.04
N HIS A 215 -14.19 -4.64 -9.14
CA HIS A 215 -14.14 -3.89 -10.38
C HIS A 215 -12.93 -4.33 -11.22
N ASN A 216 -13.17 -4.68 -12.48
CA ASN A 216 -12.17 -4.93 -13.53
C ASN A 216 -11.27 -6.16 -13.37
N CYS A 217 -11.69 -7.19 -12.62
CA CYS A 217 -11.02 -8.49 -12.72
C CYS A 217 -11.50 -9.26 -13.93
N THR A 218 -10.65 -9.35 -14.95
CA THR A 218 -10.78 -10.36 -15.99
C THR A 218 -10.33 -11.69 -15.40
N LYS A 219 -11.28 -12.62 -15.18
CA LYS A 219 -10.99 -13.99 -14.70
C LYS A 219 -10.11 -14.80 -15.66
N GLU A 220 -9.81 -14.26 -16.83
CA GLU A 220 -9.15 -14.95 -17.93
C GLU A 220 -7.62 -15.05 -17.75
N ALA A 221 -7.02 -14.28 -16.84
CA ALA A 221 -5.59 -14.37 -16.53
C ALA A 221 -5.38 -14.98 -15.14
N MET A 222 -5.07 -16.29 -15.11
CA MET A 222 -4.76 -17.06 -13.89
C MET A 222 -3.31 -16.86 -13.43
N THR A 223 -2.79 -15.64 -13.44
CA THR A 223 -1.43 -15.37 -12.94
C THR A 223 -1.45 -14.19 -11.99
N ALA A 224 -0.42 -14.07 -11.17
CA ALA A 224 -0.21 -12.91 -10.32
C ALA A 224 1.26 -12.48 -10.36
N VAL A 225 1.53 -11.31 -9.79
CA VAL A 225 2.91 -10.85 -9.53
C VAL A 225 3.59 -11.87 -8.63
N LYS A 226 4.78 -12.36 -8.98
CA LYS A 226 5.52 -13.36 -8.18
C LYS A 226 5.91 -12.76 -6.83
N VAL A 227 5.41 -13.33 -5.74
CA VAL A 227 5.78 -12.93 -4.38
C VAL A 227 6.74 -13.96 -3.81
N SER A 228 7.98 -13.54 -3.50
CA SER A 228 8.97 -14.47 -2.94
C SER A 228 9.95 -13.86 -1.94
N ASN A 229 10.53 -14.70 -1.08
CA ASN A 229 11.50 -14.27 -0.05
C ASN A 229 10.94 -13.11 0.80
N VAL A 230 9.78 -13.37 1.40
CA VAL A 230 9.10 -12.43 2.31
C VAL A 230 9.22 -12.98 3.73
N THR A 231 9.79 -12.19 4.62
CA THR A 231 9.96 -12.55 6.03
C THR A 231 9.10 -11.67 6.92
N PHE A 232 8.26 -12.31 7.74
CA PHE A 232 7.57 -11.70 8.86
C PHE A 232 8.19 -12.21 10.15
N ARG A 233 8.75 -11.32 10.98
CA ARG A 233 9.48 -11.73 12.18
C ARG A 233 9.22 -10.85 13.40
N TYR A 234 9.14 -11.44 14.59
CA TYR A 234 8.93 -10.72 15.85
C TYR A 234 7.68 -9.83 15.83
N PHE A 235 6.53 -10.43 15.53
CA PHE A 235 5.23 -9.77 15.63
C PHE A 235 4.65 -10.00 17.02
N THR A 236 4.18 -8.93 17.66
CA THR A 236 3.56 -8.99 18.99
C THR A 236 2.32 -8.11 19.06
N GLY A 237 1.29 -8.53 19.80
CA GLY A 237 0.13 -7.68 20.11
C GLY A 237 -1.22 -8.34 19.87
N THR A 238 -2.23 -7.54 19.51
CA THR A 238 -3.63 -7.98 19.42
C THR A 238 -4.22 -7.86 18.01
N CYS A 239 -5.05 -8.84 17.65
CA CYS A 239 -5.83 -8.89 16.41
C CYS A 239 -7.32 -8.65 16.73
N ALA A 240 -7.96 -7.72 16.04
CA ALA A 240 -9.36 -7.37 16.28
C ALA A 240 -10.37 -8.30 15.58
N ASN A 241 -9.89 -9.09 14.62
CA ASN A 241 -10.69 -10.00 13.80
C ASN A 241 -10.32 -11.47 14.10
N ASP A 242 -11.07 -12.42 13.54
CA ASP A 242 -10.85 -13.86 13.80
C ASP A 242 -9.65 -14.45 13.02
N ILE A 243 -9.26 -13.83 11.91
CA ILE A 243 -8.15 -14.27 11.05
C ILE A 243 -6.97 -13.31 11.24
N ALA A 244 -5.88 -13.78 11.85
CA ALA A 244 -4.70 -12.97 12.11
C ALA A 244 -3.67 -13.03 10.97
N ILE A 245 -3.65 -14.13 10.23
CA ILE A 245 -2.75 -14.37 9.09
C ILE A 245 -3.61 -14.78 7.90
N LYS A 246 -3.59 -14.01 6.81
CA LYS A 246 -4.29 -14.34 5.56
C LYS A 246 -3.31 -14.37 4.39
N LEU A 247 -2.96 -15.55 3.92
CA LEU A 247 -2.12 -15.73 2.73
C LEU A 247 -2.98 -16.31 1.61
N ASP A 248 -3.44 -15.45 0.73
CA ASP A 248 -4.36 -15.76 -0.36
C ASP A 248 -3.60 -15.62 -1.69
N CYS A 249 -2.73 -16.60 -1.94
CA CYS A 249 -1.84 -16.60 -3.09
C CYS A 249 -2.54 -17.22 -4.31
N ASP A 250 -2.14 -16.78 -5.50
CA ASP A 250 -2.66 -17.27 -6.77
C ASP A 250 -2.26 -18.73 -6.98
N GLU A 251 -3.18 -19.53 -7.48
CA GLU A 251 -3.04 -20.99 -7.60
C GLU A 251 -1.91 -21.41 -8.55
N VAL A 252 -1.72 -20.68 -9.65
CA VAL A 252 -0.71 -20.99 -10.67
C VAL A 252 0.65 -20.42 -10.28
N THR A 253 0.67 -19.19 -9.77
CA THR A 253 1.92 -18.46 -9.46
C THR A 253 2.49 -18.90 -8.11
N GLY A 254 1.60 -19.03 -7.11
CA GLY A 254 1.92 -19.26 -5.71
C GLY A 254 2.76 -18.14 -5.07
N CYS A 255 2.87 -18.22 -3.75
CA CYS A 255 3.90 -17.49 -2.99
C CYS A 255 5.02 -18.45 -2.60
N LYS A 256 6.28 -18.02 -2.72
CA LYS A 256 7.46 -18.86 -2.43
C LYS A 256 8.34 -18.28 -1.34
N ASP A 257 8.99 -19.12 -0.54
CA ASP A 257 9.91 -18.71 0.51
C ASP A 257 9.30 -17.66 1.47
N ILE A 258 8.08 -17.94 1.97
CA ILE A 258 7.42 -17.09 2.96
C ILE A 258 7.84 -17.55 4.36
N VAL A 259 8.61 -16.72 5.06
CA VAL A 259 9.15 -17.04 6.39
C VAL A 259 8.32 -16.35 7.46
N MET A 260 7.87 -17.11 8.45
CA MET A 260 7.18 -16.60 9.63
C MET A 260 7.89 -17.06 10.91
N GLU A 261 8.48 -16.12 11.63
CA GLU A 261 9.33 -16.42 12.79
C GLU A 261 8.92 -15.58 14.01
N HIS A 262 8.67 -16.21 15.16
CA HIS A 262 8.29 -15.51 16.39
C HIS A 262 7.06 -14.60 16.22
N ILE A 263 5.93 -15.20 15.82
CA ILE A 263 4.65 -14.51 15.61
C ILE A 263 3.73 -14.76 16.82
N ASN A 264 3.68 -13.80 17.74
CA ASN A 264 2.89 -13.87 18.98
C ASN A 264 1.72 -12.88 18.93
N ILE A 265 0.61 -13.29 18.30
CA ILE A 265 -0.58 -12.46 18.13
C ILE A 265 -1.72 -13.09 18.93
N THR A 266 -2.40 -12.29 19.74
CA THR A 266 -3.53 -12.71 20.57
C THR A 266 -4.82 -12.03 20.13
N SER A 267 -5.98 -12.62 20.42
CA SER A 267 -7.25 -11.99 20.06
C SER A 267 -7.52 -10.79 20.97
N SER A 268 -8.04 -9.70 20.40
CA SER A 268 -8.53 -8.54 21.16
C SER A 268 -9.88 -8.85 21.84
N SER A 269 -10.55 -9.92 21.42
CA SER A 269 -11.82 -10.37 22.00
C SER A 269 -11.69 -11.78 22.59
N THR A 270 -12.45 -12.05 23.64
CA THR A 270 -12.49 -13.38 24.28
C THR A 270 -13.32 -14.41 23.51
N LYS A 271 -13.84 -14.06 22.32
CA LYS A 271 -14.98 -14.77 21.71
C LYS A 271 -14.61 -15.98 20.84
N ARG A 272 -13.37 -16.15 20.40
CA ARG A 272 -12.84 -17.31 19.66
C ARG A 272 -11.29 -17.28 19.59
N PRO A 273 -10.63 -18.44 19.44
CA PRO A 273 -9.20 -18.47 19.12
C PRO A 273 -8.95 -17.89 17.72
N LEU A 274 -7.81 -17.23 17.55
CA LEU A 274 -7.39 -16.72 16.24
C LEU A 274 -7.05 -17.87 15.30
N THR A 275 -7.28 -17.64 14.01
CA THR A 275 -6.98 -18.59 12.93
C THR A 275 -6.08 -17.97 11.87
N ALA A 276 -5.47 -18.83 11.07
CA ALA A 276 -4.77 -18.47 9.85
C ALA A 276 -5.52 -19.04 8.64
N TYR A 277 -5.65 -18.25 7.58
CA TYR A 277 -6.09 -18.68 6.26
C TYR A 277 -4.87 -18.74 5.34
N CYS A 278 -4.67 -19.85 4.66
CA CYS A 278 -3.57 -19.99 3.70
C CYS A 278 -3.96 -20.84 2.48
N GLN A 279 -3.68 -20.32 1.30
CA GLN A 279 -3.81 -20.99 0.01
C GLN A 279 -2.53 -20.76 -0.81
N PHE A 280 -1.98 -21.81 -1.42
CA PHE A 280 -0.89 -21.76 -2.40
C PHE A 280 0.38 -20.99 -1.98
N ALA A 281 0.72 -20.99 -0.69
CA ALA A 281 1.93 -20.36 -0.15
C ALA A 281 2.88 -21.38 0.44
N ASP A 282 4.12 -21.38 -0.04
CA ASP A 282 5.22 -22.16 0.55
C ASP A 282 5.74 -21.42 1.78
N ILE A 283 5.50 -22.00 2.96
CA ILE A 283 5.76 -21.36 4.25
C ILE A 283 6.76 -22.16 5.07
N ILE A 284 7.76 -21.45 5.58
CA ILE A 284 8.63 -21.90 6.66
C ILE A 284 8.21 -21.15 7.93
N SER A 285 7.70 -21.87 8.93
CA SER A 285 7.19 -21.27 10.17
C SER A 285 7.86 -21.83 11.42
N HIS A 286 8.29 -20.92 12.31
CA HIS A 286 8.89 -21.24 13.60
C HIS A 286 8.33 -20.32 14.69
N PHE A 287 7.86 -20.90 15.81
CA PHE A 287 7.32 -20.14 16.95
C PHE A 287 6.16 -19.20 16.58
N VAL A 288 5.11 -19.76 16.00
CA VAL A 288 3.86 -19.05 15.64
C VAL A 288 2.76 -19.44 16.63
N SER A 289 2.07 -18.45 17.20
CA SER A 289 0.99 -18.60 18.19
C SER A 289 -0.28 -19.30 17.69
N MET A 290 -0.34 -19.67 16.41
CA MET A 290 -1.45 -20.36 15.77
C MET A 290 -0.95 -21.33 14.69
N LYS A 291 -1.75 -22.34 14.36
CA LYS A 291 -1.42 -23.29 13.30
C LYS A 291 -1.68 -22.67 11.93
N ILE A 292 -0.73 -22.80 11.02
CA ILE A 292 -0.87 -22.42 9.61
C ILE A 292 -0.89 -23.70 8.78
N LYS A 293 -1.98 -23.92 8.04
CA LYS A 293 -2.08 -25.00 7.04
C LYS A 293 -2.44 -24.35 5.72
N CYS A 294 -1.60 -24.54 4.71
CA CYS A 294 -1.86 -24.09 3.36
C CYS A 294 -2.44 -25.24 2.55
N ASP A 295 -3.58 -25.00 1.90
CA ASP A 295 -4.12 -25.96 0.96
C ASP A 295 -3.49 -25.74 -0.42
N TYR A 296 -3.37 -26.85 -1.15
CA TYR A 296 -2.91 -26.97 -2.52
C TYR A 296 -3.84 -27.98 -3.21
N TYR A 297 -4.10 -27.81 -4.51
CA TYR A 297 -4.68 -28.90 -5.28
C TYR A 297 -3.58 -29.91 -5.60
N GLU A 298 -3.74 -31.14 -5.11
CA GLU A 298 -3.06 -32.27 -5.71
C GLU A 298 -3.74 -32.51 -7.06
N GLU A 299 -3.03 -32.29 -8.17
CA GLU A 299 -3.45 -32.85 -9.45
C GLU A 299 -3.66 -34.36 -9.24
N PRO A 300 -4.81 -34.94 -9.60
CA PRO A 300 -4.97 -36.38 -9.56
C PRO A 300 -3.86 -36.97 -10.43
N LEU A 301 -3.00 -37.82 -9.86
CA LEU A 301 -2.06 -38.61 -10.63
C LEU A 301 -2.86 -39.39 -11.67
N VAL A 302 -2.92 -38.90 -12.91
CA VAL A 302 -3.40 -39.69 -14.03
C VAL A 302 -2.44 -40.87 -14.11
N PRO A 303 -2.90 -42.12 -13.99
CA PRO A 303 -2.03 -43.27 -14.14
C PRO A 303 -1.38 -43.17 -15.51
N VAL A 304 -0.05 -43.05 -15.57
CA VAL A 304 0.69 -43.22 -16.82
C VAL A 304 0.47 -44.66 -17.26
N GLU A 305 -0.37 -44.85 -18.26
CA GLU A 305 -0.58 -46.15 -18.89
C GLU A 305 0.79 -46.61 -19.44
N PRO A 306 1.24 -47.85 -19.17
CA PRO A 306 2.51 -48.34 -19.67
C PRO A 306 2.53 -48.21 -21.21
N PRO A 307 3.68 -47.91 -21.82
CA PRO A 307 3.77 -47.85 -23.27
C PRO A 307 3.31 -49.21 -23.82
N GLN A 308 2.25 -49.19 -24.64
CA GLN A 308 1.82 -50.38 -25.37
C GLN A 308 3.04 -50.90 -26.13
N GLN A 309 3.39 -52.17 -25.88
CA GLN A 309 4.40 -52.86 -26.66
C GLN A 309 3.96 -52.84 -28.11
N VAL A 310 4.67 -52.07 -28.93
CA VAL A 310 4.54 -52.10 -30.37
C VAL A 310 5.01 -53.50 -30.79
N GLU A 311 4.07 -54.37 -31.15
CA GLU A 311 4.39 -55.66 -31.74
C GLU A 311 5.23 -55.44 -33.02
N PRO A 312 6.27 -56.27 -33.25
CA PRO A 312 7.08 -56.15 -34.45
C PRO A 312 6.23 -56.41 -35.69
N PRO A 313 6.41 -55.65 -36.78
CA PRO A 313 5.65 -55.88 -38.00
C PRO A 313 5.94 -57.28 -38.53
N THR A 314 4.89 -58.07 -38.72
CA THR A 314 4.94 -59.42 -39.28
C THR A 314 5.47 -59.35 -40.72
N PRO A 315 6.46 -60.18 -41.11
CA PRO A 315 7.02 -60.13 -42.44
C PRO A 315 6.17 -60.94 -43.42
N THR A 316 5.63 -60.32 -44.48
CA THR A 316 5.32 -60.85 -45.84
C THR A 316 4.25 -59.96 -46.50
N LYS A 317 4.20 -59.70 -47.82
CA LYS A 317 4.69 -60.37 -49.04
C LYS A 317 4.83 -59.28 -50.14
N PRO A 318 5.73 -59.40 -51.13
CA PRO A 318 5.96 -58.33 -52.10
C PRO A 318 4.86 -58.32 -53.16
N LEU A 319 4.23 -57.16 -53.42
CA LEU A 319 3.33 -57.01 -54.56
C LEU A 319 3.47 -55.65 -55.27
N ALA A 320 3.99 -55.77 -56.51
CA ALA A 320 3.76 -55.01 -57.74
C ALA A 320 4.05 -53.48 -57.84
N PRO A 321 4.66 -53.02 -58.96
CA PRO A 321 5.23 -51.68 -59.11
C PRO A 321 4.21 -50.58 -59.46
N ALA A 322 4.62 -49.36 -59.11
CA ALA A 322 3.89 -48.10 -59.08
C ALA A 322 3.31 -47.58 -60.40
N LYS A 323 2.30 -46.70 -60.28
CA LYS A 323 2.03 -45.62 -61.24
C LYS A 323 2.57 -44.29 -60.67
N PRO A 324 3.29 -43.47 -61.47
CA PRO A 324 3.94 -42.26 -60.98
C PRO A 324 2.95 -41.08 -60.86
N PRO A 325 3.14 -40.17 -59.88
CA PRO A 325 2.39 -38.92 -59.82
C PRO A 325 2.98 -37.91 -60.81
N ARG A 326 2.11 -37.20 -61.54
CA ARG A 326 2.50 -36.07 -62.41
C ARG A 326 2.80 -34.83 -61.58
N HIS A 327 3.94 -34.22 -61.87
CA HIS A 327 4.39 -32.88 -61.51
C HIS A 327 3.42 -31.77 -61.93
N VAL A 328 3.18 -30.81 -61.03
CA VAL A 328 3.20 -29.33 -61.19
C VAL A 328 3.30 -28.80 -59.75
N GLY A 329 4.15 -27.87 -59.28
CA GLY A 329 4.97 -26.78 -59.80
C GLY A 329 4.98 -25.72 -58.66
N PRO A 330 6.07 -24.97 -58.41
CA PRO A 330 6.32 -24.33 -57.12
C PRO A 330 5.52 -23.02 -56.95
N LEU A 331 4.80 -22.86 -55.84
CA LEU A 331 4.20 -21.58 -55.44
C LEU A 331 5.07 -20.89 -54.38
N MET A 332 5.52 -19.71 -54.75
CA MET A 332 6.40 -18.79 -54.00
C MET A 332 5.75 -18.22 -52.73
N PRO A 333 6.55 -17.76 -51.75
CA PRO A 333 6.04 -17.30 -50.46
C PRO A 333 5.46 -15.90 -50.59
N THR A 334 4.22 -15.70 -50.11
CA THR A 334 3.62 -14.38 -49.95
C THR A 334 3.64 -13.96 -48.48
N LYS A 335 4.03 -12.69 -48.30
CA LYS A 335 4.29 -11.91 -47.09
C LYS A 335 3.20 -12.02 -45.99
N PRO A 336 3.57 -11.98 -44.69
CA PRO A 336 2.58 -11.84 -43.62
C PRO A 336 2.04 -10.39 -43.56
N PRO A 337 0.75 -10.19 -43.25
CA PRO A 337 0.19 -8.87 -43.02
C PRO A 337 0.54 -8.38 -41.61
N THR A 338 1.18 -7.22 -41.53
CA THR A 338 1.33 -6.41 -40.31
C THR A 338 -0.05 -5.92 -39.83
N MET A 339 -0.54 -6.44 -38.70
CA MET A 339 -1.67 -5.86 -37.96
C MET A 339 -1.15 -4.97 -36.83
N PHE A 340 -1.27 -3.66 -36.99
CA PHE A 340 -1.23 -2.69 -35.88
C PHE A 340 -2.68 -2.36 -35.49
N PRO A 341 -3.10 -2.55 -34.21
CA PRO A 341 -4.38 -2.02 -33.75
C PRO A 341 -4.26 -0.52 -33.46
N LYS A 342 -5.15 0.28 -34.05
CA LYS A 342 -5.40 1.68 -33.65
C LYS A 342 -5.96 1.73 -32.23
N PRO A 343 -5.68 2.79 -31.42
CA PRO A 343 -6.29 2.97 -30.11
C PRO A 343 -7.80 3.26 -30.22
N LEU A 344 -8.64 2.51 -29.50
CA LEU A 344 -10.04 2.85 -29.28
C LEU A 344 -10.16 4.02 -28.30
N ALA A 345 -10.96 5.02 -28.68
CA ALA A 345 -11.42 6.11 -27.82
C ALA A 345 -12.35 5.58 -26.70
N PRO A 346 -12.38 6.20 -25.50
CA PRO A 346 -13.22 5.73 -24.41
C PRO A 346 -14.70 6.02 -24.70
N ALA A 347 -15.51 4.96 -24.69
CA ALA A 347 -16.96 5.04 -24.75
C ALA A 347 -17.53 5.67 -23.47
N LYS A 348 -18.52 6.55 -23.65
CA LYS A 348 -19.30 7.19 -22.59
C LYS A 348 -20.09 6.13 -21.80
N SER A 349 -19.93 6.11 -20.49
CA SER A 349 -20.79 5.34 -19.58
C SER A 349 -22.20 5.95 -19.53
N PRO A 350 -23.28 5.16 -19.67
CA PRO A 350 -24.65 5.61 -19.51
C PRO A 350 -25.04 5.73 -18.03
N ARG A 351 -25.85 6.76 -17.74
CA ARG A 351 -26.50 7.03 -16.44
C ARG A 351 -27.28 5.81 -15.98
N HIS A 352 -27.11 5.37 -14.72
CA HIS A 352 -28.12 4.57 -14.05
C HIS A 352 -28.27 4.93 -12.57
N VAL A 353 -29.44 5.53 -12.30
CA VAL A 353 -30.40 5.26 -11.22
C VAL A 353 -29.86 5.16 -9.79
N GLU A 354 -30.17 6.23 -9.05
CA GLU A 354 -30.08 6.39 -7.59
C GLU A 354 -31.04 5.40 -6.88
N LEU A 355 -30.49 4.54 -6.01
CA LEU A 355 -31.25 3.76 -5.03
C LEU A 355 -31.03 4.37 -3.63
N PRO A 356 -32.08 4.47 -2.79
CA PRO A 356 -32.03 5.24 -1.55
C PRO A 356 -31.26 4.51 -0.44
N MET A 357 -30.48 5.27 0.33
CA MET A 357 -29.75 4.79 1.52
C MET A 357 -30.69 4.28 2.62
N PRO A 358 -30.34 3.19 3.34
CA PRO A 358 -31.06 2.80 4.53
C PRO A 358 -30.72 3.74 5.71
N THR A 359 -31.77 4.10 6.45
CA THR A 359 -31.80 4.97 7.61
C THR A 359 -30.88 4.50 8.77
N LYS A 360 -30.14 5.46 9.34
CA LYS A 360 -29.30 5.33 10.55
C LYS A 360 -30.16 4.97 11.78
N PRO A 361 -29.80 3.99 12.62
CA PRO A 361 -30.40 3.83 13.94
C PRO A 361 -29.83 4.87 14.93
N PRO A 362 -30.59 5.24 15.99
CA PRO A 362 -30.22 6.31 16.92
C PRO A 362 -29.11 5.87 17.88
N THR A 363 -28.21 6.81 18.15
CA THR A 363 -27.15 6.75 19.17
C THR A 363 -27.72 6.70 20.59
N MET A 364 -27.32 5.69 21.39
CA MET A 364 -27.36 5.76 22.86
C MET A 364 -25.93 5.92 23.38
N PHE A 365 -25.61 7.12 23.89
CA PHE A 365 -24.44 7.39 24.72
C PHE A 365 -24.76 7.11 26.19
N PRO A 366 -23.95 6.35 26.94
CA PRO A 366 -23.89 6.46 28.38
C PRO A 366 -23.01 7.66 28.79
N LYS A 367 -23.48 8.42 29.78
CA LYS A 367 -22.84 9.60 30.38
C LYS A 367 -21.39 9.34 30.86
N PRO A 368 -20.49 10.34 30.82
CA PRO A 368 -19.20 10.25 31.49
C PRO A 368 -19.37 10.31 33.02
N LEU A 369 -18.66 9.44 33.74
CA LEU A 369 -18.42 9.58 35.17
C LEU A 369 -17.37 10.67 35.41
N ALA A 370 -17.73 11.68 36.22
CA ALA A 370 -16.83 12.72 36.71
C ALA A 370 -15.84 12.14 37.75
N PRO A 371 -14.63 12.72 37.88
CA PRO A 371 -13.47 12.04 38.45
C PRO A 371 -13.43 12.07 39.99
N ALA A 372 -12.90 11.01 40.59
CA ALA A 372 -12.57 10.94 42.01
C ALA A 372 -11.35 11.83 42.33
N LYS A 373 -11.50 12.73 43.30
CA LYS A 373 -10.41 13.53 43.91
C LYS A 373 -9.46 12.60 44.69
N PRO A 374 -8.13 12.65 44.47
CA PRO A 374 -7.18 12.03 45.39
C PRO A 374 -7.03 12.86 46.68
N PRO A 375 -6.64 12.24 47.81
CA PRO A 375 -6.49 12.92 49.10
C PRO A 375 -5.30 13.88 49.10
N ARG A 376 -5.38 14.93 49.93
CA ARG A 376 -4.28 15.88 50.18
C ARG A 376 -3.11 15.16 50.85
N HIS A 377 -1.94 15.16 50.20
CA HIS A 377 -0.67 14.92 50.89
C HIS A 377 -0.17 16.22 51.51
N VAL A 378 0.23 16.12 52.77
CA VAL A 378 0.92 17.14 53.56
C VAL A 378 2.40 17.10 53.17
N GLU A 379 2.92 18.19 52.60
CA GLU A 379 4.36 18.37 52.38
C GLU A 379 5.04 18.90 53.65
N PRO A 380 6.20 18.35 54.05
CA PRO A 380 7.07 18.95 55.07
C PRO A 380 7.91 20.09 54.47
N PRO A 381 8.36 21.07 55.29
CA PRO A 381 9.05 22.26 54.80
C PRO A 381 10.48 21.93 54.36
N MET A 382 10.84 22.26 53.11
CA MET A 382 12.24 22.25 52.65
C MET A 382 12.93 23.60 52.91
N PRO A 383 14.24 23.58 53.23
CA PRO A 383 14.98 24.77 53.64
C PRO A 383 15.36 25.67 52.45
N THR A 384 15.41 26.96 52.73
CA THR A 384 15.79 28.06 51.84
C THR A 384 17.17 27.86 51.19
N LYS A 385 17.25 27.90 49.85
CA LYS A 385 18.49 28.03 49.07
C LYS A 385 18.43 29.34 48.24
N PRO A 386 19.56 30.03 47.99
CA PRO A 386 19.57 31.39 47.43
C PRO A 386 19.20 31.41 45.94
N PRO A 387 18.87 32.60 45.37
CA PRO A 387 18.31 32.71 44.03
C PRO A 387 19.38 32.44 42.97
N THR A 388 19.23 31.37 42.21
CA THR A 388 19.89 31.21 40.90
C THR A 388 18.97 31.80 39.83
N MET A 389 19.42 32.87 39.18
CA MET A 389 18.86 33.34 37.91
C MET A 389 19.06 32.25 36.85
N PHE A 390 18.02 31.45 36.60
CA PHE A 390 17.87 30.75 35.33
C PHE A 390 16.81 31.48 34.51
N PRO A 391 17.07 31.76 33.22
CA PRO A 391 16.06 32.35 32.36
C PRO A 391 14.87 31.40 32.26
N LYS A 392 13.65 31.95 32.38
CA LYS A 392 12.39 31.21 32.13
C LYS A 392 12.51 30.49 30.78
N PRO A 393 12.03 29.23 30.66
CA PRO A 393 11.87 28.62 29.35
C PRO A 393 10.96 29.50 28.52
N LEU A 394 11.39 29.92 27.33
CA LEU A 394 10.47 30.50 26.35
C LEU A 394 9.38 29.46 26.09
N ALA A 395 8.12 29.88 26.26
CA ALA A 395 6.99 29.07 25.79
C ALA A 395 7.20 28.75 24.31
N PRO A 396 6.96 27.51 23.85
CA PRO A 396 7.11 27.18 22.45
C PRO A 396 6.18 28.08 21.63
N ALA A 397 6.75 28.83 20.68
CA ALA A 397 5.97 29.61 19.74
C ALA A 397 4.98 28.68 19.01
N LYS A 398 3.72 29.10 18.87
CA LYS A 398 2.75 28.34 18.08
C LYS A 398 3.30 28.18 16.66
N PRO A 399 3.30 26.96 16.09
CA PRO A 399 3.82 26.75 14.74
C PRO A 399 3.01 27.56 13.72
N PRO A 400 3.64 28.10 12.67
CA PRO A 400 2.92 28.75 11.58
C PRO A 400 1.98 27.74 10.90
N VAL A 401 0.75 28.18 10.61
CA VAL A 401 -0.25 27.43 9.87
C VAL A 401 -0.39 28.05 8.49
N TYR A 402 -0.17 27.25 7.44
CA TYR A 402 -0.24 27.71 6.05
C TYR A 402 -1.55 27.28 5.38
N TYR A 403 -2.16 28.19 4.62
CA TYR A 403 -3.42 27.98 3.89
C TYR A 403 -3.24 28.15 2.39
N ALA A 404 -3.90 27.31 1.59
CA ALA A 404 -3.98 27.47 0.15
C ALA A 404 -5.00 28.57 -0.21
N LYS A 405 -4.64 29.52 -1.09
CA LYS A 405 -5.60 30.31 -1.87
C LYS A 405 -5.75 29.70 -3.27
N PRO A 406 -6.92 29.80 -3.92
CA PRO A 406 -7.11 29.48 -5.34
C PRO A 406 -6.03 30.06 -6.23
N PRO A 407 -5.39 29.28 -7.12
CA PRO A 407 -4.62 29.88 -8.20
C PRO A 407 -5.58 30.74 -9.03
N ALA A 408 -5.16 31.96 -9.35
CA ALA A 408 -5.92 32.79 -10.27
C ALA A 408 -6.00 32.09 -11.64
N PRO A 409 -7.13 32.16 -12.35
CA PRO A 409 -7.23 31.61 -13.69
C PRO A 409 -6.16 32.31 -14.55
N ASN A 410 -5.15 31.56 -14.99
CA ASN A 410 -3.96 31.98 -15.75
C ASN A 410 -2.65 32.27 -14.99
N ALA A 411 -2.56 32.00 -13.67
CA ALA A 411 -1.27 32.07 -12.98
C ALA A 411 -0.54 30.72 -13.04
N GLN A 412 0.57 30.64 -13.80
CA GLN A 412 1.62 29.68 -13.45
C GLN A 412 2.09 30.00 -12.03
N PRO A 413 2.28 29.02 -11.12
CA PRO A 413 2.81 29.32 -9.80
C PRO A 413 4.26 29.77 -9.97
N SER A 414 4.49 31.09 -9.96
CA SER A 414 5.83 31.62 -9.79
C SER A 414 6.27 31.31 -8.36
N MET A 415 7.24 30.42 -8.24
CA MET A 415 7.78 29.82 -7.01
C MET A 415 8.38 30.81 -6.00
N LEU A 416 8.42 32.12 -6.27
CA LEU A 416 9.20 33.05 -5.45
C LEU A 416 8.47 33.61 -4.21
N SER A 417 7.14 33.62 -4.13
CA SER A 417 6.46 34.23 -2.98
C SER A 417 6.31 33.29 -1.76
N PHE A 418 6.33 31.97 -1.96
CA PHE A 418 6.22 31.00 -0.87
C PHE A 418 7.57 30.61 -0.25
N LEU A 419 8.69 30.79 -0.97
CA LEU A 419 10.02 30.35 -0.51
C LEU A 419 10.63 31.29 0.55
N SER A 420 10.15 32.52 0.69
CA SER A 420 10.69 33.50 1.65
C SER A 420 10.28 33.28 3.12
N CYS A 421 9.46 32.26 3.42
CA CYS A 421 9.05 31.92 4.79
C CYS A 421 9.31 30.44 5.17
N LEU A 422 10.08 29.72 4.34
CA LEU A 422 10.47 28.32 4.55
C LEU A 422 11.96 28.14 4.95
N ILE A 423 12.70 29.25 5.09
CA ILE A 423 14.04 29.36 5.69
C ILE A 423 13.86 30.17 6.97
#